data_AF-A0A964EAH9-F1
#
_entry.id   AF-A0A964EAH9-F1
#
_cell.length_a   1.000
_cell.length_b   1.000
_cell.length_c   1.000
_cell.angle_alpha   90.00
_cell.angle_beta   90.00
_cell.angle_gamma   90.00
#
_symmetry.space_group_name_H-M   'P 1'
#
loop_
_entity.id
_entity.type
_entity.pdbx_description
1 polymer ?
#
loop_
_entity_poly.entity_id
_entity_poly.type
_entity_poly.pdbx_seq_one_letter_code
_entity_poly.pdbx_strand_id
1 'polypeptide(L)'
;MKRLLLILIFALSGPIFLGGCTNSDAVEAQVVHTKACTIEITGMMCEKGCKTTIQNRINEMEGVIIGEVDYPLGKAFITYDANVLSCEKIISEIESIGDGLYKATKVEDKDIENSPENLDENGEGNSASVESYSFEVPDITWFFSALL
;
A
#
# COMPACT_ATOMS: atom_id res chain seq x y z
N MET A 1 39.10 26.30 -38.45
CA MET A 1 38.34 27.30 -39.24
C MET A 1 37.19 26.56 -39.92
N LYS A 2 35.90 26.74 -39.64
CA LYS A 2 35.11 27.56 -38.73
C LYS A 2 33.89 26.68 -38.36
N ARG A 3 33.68 26.43 -37.06
CA ARG A 3 32.34 26.23 -36.50
C ARG A 3 31.70 27.63 -36.36
N LEU A 4 30.38 27.71 -36.28
CA LEU A 4 29.49 28.88 -36.48
C LEU A 4 29.09 29.01 -37.96
N LEU A 5 27.83 28.94 -38.33
CA LEU A 5 26.76 29.82 -37.85
C LEU A 5 25.36 29.22 -38.10
N LEU A 6 24.63 29.00 -37.00
CA LEU A 6 23.21 29.31 -36.73
C LEU A 6 22.14 29.15 -37.82
N ILE A 7 21.04 28.47 -37.44
CA ILE A 7 19.59 28.75 -37.59
C ILE A 7 18.94 27.35 -37.55
N LEU A 8 18.39 26.77 -36.46
CA LEU A 8 17.44 27.27 -35.46
C LEU A 8 16.51 28.35 -36.03
N ILE A 9 15.31 27.93 -36.47
CA ILE A 9 14.02 28.38 -35.94
C ILE A 9 12.87 27.67 -36.70
N PHE A 10 12.06 26.97 -35.90
CA PHE A 10 10.60 26.75 -35.96
C PHE A 10 9.97 26.19 -37.24
N ALA A 11 9.38 24.99 -37.16
CA ALA A 11 8.03 24.77 -36.64
C ALA A 11 6.96 25.49 -37.49
N LEU A 12 6.20 24.69 -38.26
CA LEU A 12 4.78 24.89 -38.64
C LEU A 12 4.33 24.04 -39.86
N SER A 13 4.91 22.87 -40.13
CA SER A 13 4.29 21.93 -41.06
C SER A 13 4.67 20.49 -40.73
N GLY A 14 3.68 19.73 -40.24
CA GLY A 14 3.83 18.29 -40.09
C GLY A 14 4.00 17.60 -41.44
N PRO A 15 4.61 16.42 -41.42
CA PRO A 15 3.96 15.29 -42.06
C PRO A 15 3.82 14.12 -41.08
N ILE A 16 2.59 13.63 -41.04
CA ILE A 16 2.17 12.25 -40.88
C ILE A 16 3.32 11.25 -41.12
N PHE A 17 3.84 10.65 -40.06
CA PHE A 17 4.57 9.38 -40.08
C PHE A 17 3.88 8.49 -39.06
N LEU A 18 2.92 7.65 -39.48
CA LEU A 18 3.12 6.27 -39.94
C LEU A 18 3.95 5.43 -38.96
N GLY A 19 3.23 4.58 -38.23
CA GLY A 19 3.71 3.25 -37.87
C GLY A 19 4.42 3.13 -36.53
N GLY A 20 3.67 3.28 -35.44
CA GLY A 20 4.03 2.70 -34.14
C GLY A 20 2.94 1.72 -33.71
N CYS A 21 3.02 0.46 -34.16
CA CYS A 21 2.33 -0.62 -33.46
C CYS A 21 3.07 -0.81 -32.14
N THR A 22 2.64 -0.16 -31.07
CA THR A 22 3.00 -0.62 -29.73
C THR A 22 2.29 -1.95 -29.55
N ASN A 23 3.09 -3.00 -29.37
CA ASN A 23 2.66 -4.34 -29.11
C ASN A 23 1.63 -4.31 -27.97
N SER A 24 0.35 -4.38 -28.34
CA SER A 24 -0.64 -4.92 -27.43
C SER A 24 -0.34 -6.40 -27.40
N ASP A 25 0.47 -6.81 -26.44
CA ASP A 25 0.46 -8.17 -25.96
C ASP A 25 -1.00 -8.55 -25.75
N ALA A 26 -1.52 -9.33 -26.70
CA ALA A 26 -2.73 -10.07 -26.51
C ALA A 26 -2.40 -11.03 -25.37
N VAL A 27 -2.75 -10.63 -24.15
CA VAL A 27 -2.67 -11.51 -22.98
C VAL A 27 -3.69 -12.60 -23.25
N GLU A 28 -3.17 -13.71 -23.76
CA GLU A 28 -3.85 -14.99 -23.85
C GLU A 28 -4.42 -15.26 -22.46
N ALA A 29 -5.75 -15.31 -22.36
CA ALA A 29 -6.45 -15.56 -21.11
C ALA A 29 -6.15 -16.99 -20.67
N GLN A 30 -4.99 -17.19 -20.05
CA GLN A 30 -4.66 -18.40 -19.33
C GLN A 30 -5.47 -18.42 -18.05
N VAL A 31 -5.91 -19.63 -17.68
CA VAL A 31 -6.66 -19.90 -16.46
C VAL A 31 -5.75 -19.62 -15.26
N VAL A 32 -5.65 -18.35 -14.86
CA VAL A 32 -4.88 -17.95 -13.68
C VAL A 32 -5.59 -18.46 -12.44
N HIS A 33 -4.89 -19.28 -11.65
CA HIS A 33 -5.44 -19.81 -10.41
C HIS A 33 -5.35 -18.73 -9.34
N THR A 34 -6.21 -17.73 -9.43
CA THR A 34 -6.22 -16.61 -8.51
C THR A 34 -6.76 -17.03 -7.14
N LYS A 35 -6.01 -16.72 -6.08
CA LYS A 35 -6.46 -16.82 -4.69
C LYS A 35 -6.32 -15.47 -4.00
N ALA A 36 -7.17 -15.24 -3.01
CA ALA A 36 -7.03 -14.11 -2.10
C ALA A 36 -6.59 -14.62 -0.72
N CYS A 37 -5.79 -13.82 -0.02
CA CYS A 37 -5.52 -14.01 1.39
C CYS A 37 -5.56 -12.68 2.14
N THR A 38 -6.02 -12.75 3.38
CA THR A 38 -5.97 -11.65 4.33
C THR A 38 -4.85 -11.92 5.33
N ILE A 39 -3.99 -10.93 5.55
CA ILE A 39 -2.86 -11.04 6.47
C ILE A 39 -2.97 -9.91 7.49
N GLU A 40 -2.97 -10.25 8.77
CA GLU A 40 -2.85 -9.28 9.85
C GLU A 40 -1.38 -8.94 10.07
N ILE A 41 -1.07 -7.64 10.11
CA ILE A 41 0.29 -7.13 10.24
C ILE A 41 0.41 -6.32 11.53
N THR A 42 1.28 -6.78 12.42
CA THR A 42 1.63 -6.07 13.65
C THR A 42 3.00 -5.40 13.50
N GLY A 43 3.18 -4.25 14.15
CA GLY A 43 4.42 -3.46 14.09
C GLY A 43 4.41 -2.30 13.08
N MET A 44 3.30 -2.04 12.38
CA MET A 44 3.17 -0.85 11.55
C MET A 44 3.14 0.42 12.42
N MET A 45 4.23 1.19 12.41
CA MET A 45 4.34 2.40 13.25
C MET A 45 3.68 3.63 12.62
N CYS A 46 3.56 3.68 11.29
CA CYS A 46 2.95 4.82 10.62
C CYS A 46 2.30 4.46 9.28
N GLU A 47 1.20 5.15 8.97
CA GLU A 47 0.47 4.99 7.70
C GLU A 47 1.27 5.46 6.48
N LYS A 48 2.08 6.50 6.61
CA LYS A 48 2.75 7.09 5.43
C LYS A 48 3.97 6.29 4.99
N GLY A 49 4.71 5.73 5.95
CA GLY A 49 5.98 5.04 5.70
C GLY A 49 5.85 3.52 5.70
N CYS A 50 5.36 2.94 6.79
CA CYS A 50 5.32 1.48 6.95
C CYS A 50 4.34 0.84 5.95
N LYS A 51 3.11 1.36 5.86
CA LYS A 51 2.11 0.85 4.89
C LYS A 51 2.65 0.90 3.46
N THR A 52 3.12 2.07 3.01
CA THR A 52 3.63 2.25 1.64
C THR A 52 4.80 1.31 1.34
N THR A 53 5.72 1.13 2.29
CA THR A 53 6.86 0.23 2.12
C THR A 53 6.41 -1.21 1.95
N ILE A 54 5.53 -1.69 2.83
CA ILE A 54 5.00 -3.05 2.78
C ILE A 54 4.22 -3.26 1.48
N GLN A 55 3.34 -2.32 1.13
CA GLN A 55 2.54 -2.39 -0.08
C GLN A 55 3.40 -2.43 -1.34
N ASN A 56 4.44 -1.60 -1.43
CA ASN A 56 5.36 -1.62 -2.56
C ASN A 56 6.11 -2.95 -2.66
N ARG A 57 6.61 -3.50 -1.54
CA ARG A 57 7.29 -4.81 -1.56
C ARG A 57 6.38 -5.94 -1.99
N ILE A 58 5.13 -5.94 -1.53
CA ILE A 58 4.16 -6.94 -1.96
C ILE A 58 3.92 -6.84 -3.46
N ASN A 59 3.71 -5.64 -3.99
CA ASN A 59 3.45 -5.43 -5.41
C ASN A 59 4.69 -5.68 -6.30
N GLU A 60 5.90 -5.67 -5.75
CA GLU A 60 7.14 -6.02 -6.44
C GLU A 60 7.32 -7.56 -6.57
N MET A 61 6.58 -8.37 -5.81
CA MET A 61 6.67 -9.83 -5.88
C MET A 61 6.03 -10.39 -7.15
N GLU A 62 6.70 -11.38 -7.75
CA GLU A 62 6.18 -12.11 -8.90
C GLU A 62 4.95 -12.95 -8.51
N GLY A 63 3.87 -12.81 -9.28
CA GLY A 63 2.61 -13.51 -9.06
C GLY A 63 1.60 -12.76 -8.19
N VAL A 64 1.92 -11.55 -7.69
CA VAL A 64 0.92 -10.66 -7.08
C VAL A 64 0.13 -9.96 -8.19
N ILE A 65 -1.20 -10.01 -8.07
CA ILE A 65 -2.14 -9.35 -8.98
C ILE A 65 -2.62 -8.04 -8.35
N ILE A 66 -2.98 -8.07 -7.07
CA ILE A 66 -3.43 -6.91 -6.29
C ILE A 66 -2.84 -7.03 -4.89
N GLY A 67 -2.12 -6.00 -4.42
CA GLY A 67 -1.65 -5.87 -3.05
C GLY A 67 -2.15 -4.57 -2.41
N GLU A 68 -3.13 -4.69 -1.52
CA GLU A 68 -3.69 -3.57 -0.77
C GLU A 68 -3.41 -3.72 0.73
N VAL A 69 -2.99 -2.62 1.37
CA VAL A 69 -2.69 -2.60 2.80
C VAL A 69 -3.53 -1.53 3.48
N ASP A 70 -4.31 -1.97 4.45
CA ASP A 70 -5.15 -1.15 5.30
C ASP A 70 -4.45 -0.93 6.65
N TYR A 71 -3.99 0.30 6.87
CA TYR A 71 -3.33 0.69 8.12
C TYR A 71 -4.30 0.77 9.32
N PRO A 72 -5.48 1.43 9.23
CA PRO A 72 -6.40 1.48 10.36
C PRO A 72 -6.91 0.09 10.79
N LEU A 73 -7.11 -0.83 9.85
CA LEU A 73 -7.49 -2.22 10.18
C LEU A 73 -6.30 -3.10 10.57
N GLY A 74 -5.06 -2.68 10.27
CA GLY A 74 -3.87 -3.49 10.47
C GLY A 74 -3.83 -4.75 9.60
N LYS A 75 -4.50 -4.72 8.43
CA LYS A 75 -4.67 -5.89 7.55
C LYS A 75 -4.18 -5.60 6.15
N ALA A 76 -3.66 -6.62 5.48
CA ALA A 76 -3.31 -6.60 4.07
C ALA A 76 -4.18 -7.59 3.30
N PHE A 77 -4.78 -7.12 2.21
CA PHE A 77 -5.59 -7.88 1.29
C PHE A 77 -4.79 -8.13 0.03
N ILE A 78 -4.43 -9.38 -0.22
CA ILE A 78 -3.54 -9.74 -1.33
C ILE A 78 -4.22 -10.77 -2.21
N THR A 79 -4.30 -10.45 -3.50
CA THR A 79 -4.74 -11.35 -4.55
C THR A 79 -3.54 -11.78 -5.36
N TYR A 80 -3.31 -13.08 -5.46
CA TYR A 80 -2.11 -13.66 -6.08
C TYR A 80 -2.44 -14.90 -6.91
N ASP A 81 -1.54 -15.25 -7.84
CA ASP A 81 -1.59 -16.51 -8.57
C ASP A 81 -1.04 -17.65 -7.70
N ALA A 82 -1.91 -18.59 -7.33
CA ALA A 82 -1.57 -19.73 -6.49
C ALA A 82 -0.64 -20.76 -7.15
N ASN A 83 -0.39 -20.65 -8.46
CA ASN A 83 0.60 -21.48 -9.14
C ASN A 83 2.03 -20.95 -8.93
N VAL A 84 2.18 -19.65 -8.72
CA VAL A 84 3.49 -18.96 -8.64
C VAL A 84 3.84 -18.62 -7.19
N LEU A 85 2.85 -18.18 -6.43
CA LEU A 85 3.03 -17.63 -5.08
C LEU A 85 2.10 -18.32 -4.08
N SER A 86 2.48 -18.31 -2.80
CA SER A 86 1.65 -18.83 -1.70
C SER A 86 1.54 -17.81 -0.58
N CYS A 87 0.45 -17.86 0.19
CA CYS A 87 0.25 -16.98 1.35
C CYS A 87 1.41 -17.04 2.36
N GLU A 88 1.99 -18.23 2.57
CA GLU A 88 3.13 -18.42 3.48
C GLU A 88 4.37 -17.66 3.01
N LYS A 89 4.67 -17.68 1.70
CA LYS A 89 5.78 -16.92 1.13
C LYS A 89 5.57 -15.42 1.30
N ILE A 90 4.34 -14.94 1.11
CA ILE A 90 4.00 -13.53 1.30
C ILE A 90 4.23 -13.09 2.75
N ILE A 91 3.85 -13.93 3.72
CA ILE A 91 4.11 -13.69 5.15
C ILE A 91 5.61 -13.59 5.41
N SER A 92 6.40 -14.55 4.93
CA SER A 92 7.85 -14.53 5.11
C SER A 92 8.50 -13.29 4.48
N GLU A 93 8.01 -12.84 3.32
CA GLU A 93 8.51 -11.61 2.70
C GLU A 93 8.21 -10.41 3.59
N ILE A 94 6.97 -10.27 4.10
CA ILE A 94 6.57 -9.16 4.98
C ILE A 94 7.43 -9.12 6.26
N GLU A 95 7.70 -10.28 6.87
CA GLU A 95 8.56 -10.38 8.06
C GLU A 95 10.04 -10.07 7.76
N SER A 96 10.48 -10.31 6.53
CA SER A 96 11.84 -9.97 6.09
C SER A 96 12.02 -8.45 5.91
N ILE A 97 10.93 -7.69 5.78
CA ILE A 97 10.99 -6.23 5.67
C ILE A 97 11.44 -5.65 7.02
N GLY A 98 12.54 -4.90 7.00
CA GLY A 98 13.05 -4.24 8.20
C GLY A 98 13.56 -5.21 9.25
N ASP A 99 14.17 -6.33 8.85
CA ASP A 99 14.88 -7.25 9.75
C ASP A 99 14.00 -7.82 10.89
N GLY A 100 12.75 -8.21 10.59
CA GLY A 100 11.84 -8.80 11.58
C GLY A 100 11.08 -7.81 12.46
N LEU A 101 11.04 -6.54 12.07
CA LEU A 101 10.26 -5.51 12.77
C LEU A 101 8.75 -5.72 12.67
N TYR A 102 8.29 -6.38 11.61
CA TYR A 102 6.88 -6.67 11.38
C TYR A 102 6.59 -8.15 11.62
N LYS A 103 5.43 -8.43 12.21
CA LYS A 103 4.95 -9.80 12.38
C LYS A 103 3.63 -9.96 11.65
N ALA A 104 3.58 -10.95 10.77
CA ALA A 104 2.46 -11.21 9.89
C ALA A 104 1.75 -12.51 10.29
N THR A 105 0.43 -12.54 10.24
CA THR A 105 -0.36 -13.74 10.55
C THR A 105 -1.49 -13.88 9.54
N LYS A 106 -1.62 -15.07 8.94
CA LYS A 106 -2.72 -15.38 8.03
C LYS A 106 -4.03 -15.34 8.81
N VAL A 107 -4.97 -14.53 8.34
CA VAL A 107 -6.35 -14.57 8.80
C VAL A 107 -7.11 -15.45 7.82
N GLU A 108 -7.67 -16.55 8.32
CA GLU A 108 -8.48 -17.45 7.51
C GLU A 108 -9.91 -16.92 7.45
N ASP A 109 -10.15 -16.01 6.52
CA ASP A 109 -11.50 -15.65 6.14
C ASP A 109 -12.06 -16.82 5.33
N LYS A 110 -13.01 -17.55 5.93
CA LYS A 110 -13.69 -18.68 5.29
C LYS A 110 -14.35 -18.21 3.98
N ASP A 111 -13.95 -18.84 2.88
CA ASP A 111 -14.60 -18.96 1.57
C ASP A 111 -15.62 -17.87 1.18
N ILE A 112 -15.27 -17.00 0.21
CA ILE A 112 -16.30 -16.43 -0.68
C ILE A 112 -16.33 -17.28 -1.95
N GLU A 113 -17.17 -18.31 -1.93
CA GLU A 113 -17.87 -18.80 -3.11
C GLU A 113 -19.27 -18.16 -3.13
N ASN A 114 -19.38 -17.01 -3.81
CA ASN A 114 -20.58 -16.30 -4.30
C ASN A 114 -21.77 -15.91 -3.37
N SER A 115 -22.36 -14.75 -3.73
CA SER A 115 -23.68 -14.17 -3.35
C SER A 115 -23.75 -13.20 -2.14
N PRO A 116 -24.67 -12.22 -2.17
CA PRO A 116 -24.38 -10.80 -2.00
C PRO A 116 -24.86 -10.19 -0.68
N GLU A 117 -24.46 -8.94 -0.46
CA GLU A 117 -24.93 -8.00 0.57
C GLU A 117 -24.90 -8.50 2.02
N ASN A 118 -23.93 -8.03 2.78
CA ASN A 118 -24.26 -7.22 3.96
C ASN A 118 -23.21 -6.11 4.10
N LEU A 119 -23.69 -4.88 4.00
CA LEU A 119 -23.01 -3.67 4.47
C LEU A 119 -23.03 -3.72 6.00
N ASP A 120 -22.01 -4.30 6.59
CA ASP A 120 -21.79 -4.16 8.02
C ASP A 120 -20.77 -3.03 8.23
N GLU A 121 -21.30 -1.82 8.22
CA GLU A 121 -20.68 -0.67 8.84
C GLU A 121 -20.54 -0.97 10.33
N ASN A 122 -19.35 -1.34 10.79
CA ASN A 122 -19.04 -1.17 12.20
C ASN A 122 -17.58 -0.75 12.41
N GLY A 123 -17.37 0.56 12.26
CA GLY A 123 -16.28 1.24 12.91
C GLY A 123 -16.57 1.32 14.40
N GLU A 124 -16.07 0.35 15.17
CA GLU A 124 -15.92 0.52 16.61
C GLU A 124 -14.65 1.34 16.87
N GLY A 125 -14.80 2.65 16.65
CA GLY A 125 -13.97 3.62 17.31
C GLY A 125 -14.18 3.47 18.80
N ASN A 126 -13.11 3.16 19.52
CA ASN A 126 -13.12 3.02 20.96
C ASN A 126 -13.55 4.35 21.58
N SER A 127 -14.84 4.47 21.89
CA SER A 127 -15.36 5.41 22.86
C SER A 127 -14.90 4.92 24.24
N ALA A 128 -13.61 5.10 24.53
CA ALA A 128 -13.24 5.32 25.91
C ALA A 128 -13.97 6.60 26.29
N SER A 129 -15.02 6.46 27.08
CA SER A 129 -15.60 7.54 27.86
C SER A 129 -14.43 8.28 28.49
N VAL A 130 -14.07 9.42 27.91
CA VAL A 130 -13.17 10.35 28.55
C VAL A 130 -14.04 10.95 29.65
N GLU A 131 -14.10 10.22 30.77
CA GLU A 131 -14.39 10.78 32.07
C GLU A 131 -13.56 12.04 32.13
N SER A 132 -14.23 13.19 32.16
CA SER A 132 -13.64 14.52 32.10
C SER A 132 -12.62 14.65 33.22
N TYR A 133 -11.38 14.25 32.95
CA TYR A 133 -10.30 14.36 33.89
C TYR A 133 -9.91 15.83 33.88
N SER A 134 -10.49 16.54 34.85
CA SER A 134 -10.14 17.90 35.19
C SER A 134 -8.67 17.92 35.59
N PHE A 135 -7.80 18.10 34.60
CA PHE A 135 -6.40 18.40 34.83
C PHE A 135 -6.36 19.84 35.33
N GLU A 136 -6.42 20.01 36.66
CA GLU A 136 -6.04 21.27 37.28
C GLU A 136 -4.58 21.51 36.91
N VAL A 137 -4.37 22.37 35.92
CA VAL A 137 -3.05 22.74 35.44
C VAL A 137 -2.36 23.44 36.61
N PRO A 138 -1.27 22.89 37.17
CA PRO A 138 -0.53 23.60 38.20
C PRO A 138 -0.02 24.91 37.60
N ASP A 139 -0.12 25.98 38.37
CA ASP A 139 0.23 27.33 37.96
C ASP A 139 1.71 27.39 37.52
N ILE A 140 1.94 27.37 36.21
CA ILE A 140 3.26 27.46 35.57
C ILE A 140 3.83 28.89 35.59
N THR A 141 3.20 29.84 36.29
CA THR A 141 3.75 31.20 36.45
C THR A 141 5.08 31.22 37.20
N TRP A 142 5.43 30.19 37.98
CA TRP A 142 6.77 30.05 38.58
C TRP A 142 7.89 29.95 37.52
N PHE A 143 7.58 29.38 36.36
CA PHE A 143 8.57 29.17 35.29
C PHE A 143 8.92 30.48 34.59
N PHE A 144 7.93 31.36 34.38
CA PHE A 144 8.16 32.66 33.74
C PHE A 144 8.81 33.67 34.69
N SER A 145 8.65 33.52 36.00
CA SER A 145 9.29 34.41 36.97
C SER A 145 10.79 34.14 37.15
N ALA A 146 11.33 33.03 36.64
CA ALA A 146 12.76 32.70 36.70
C ALA A 146 13.56 33.17 35.46
N LEU A 147 12.89 33.78 34.47
CA LEU A 147 13.52 34.25 33.23
C LEU A 147 13.57 35.78 33.10
N LEU A 148 13.12 36.53 34.12
CA LEU A 148 13.18 37.99 34.16
C LEU A 148 13.98 38.49 35.37
#